data_AF-A0A7Y4Y148-F1
#
_entry.id   AF-A0A7Y4Y148-F1
#
_cell.length_a   1.000
_cell.length_b   1.000
_cell.length_c   1.000
_cell.angle_alpha   90.00
_cell.angle_beta   90.00
_cell.angle_gamma   90.00
#
_symmetry.space_group_name_H-M   'P 1'
#
loop_
_entity.id
_entity.type
_entity.pdbx_description
1 polymer ?
#
loop_
_entity_poly.entity_id
_entity_poly.type
_entity_poly.pdbx_seq_one_letter_code
_entity_poly.pdbx_strand_id
1 'polypeptide(L)'
;MVDAFEWVKLSASLLTPLAVLVLGLVINRKLEYAKARMSKEREWESYWASAFLRVANDFNGCATRIVTSMALLARCVNEDDDIDGANRVIAGLNEVTSMLSALEWELQQYSDFAQVNGPVVRARGKRLFHAVQALVQKKSGDLEAIRRMQFEFTDAVRLAHSEILSIAPDRSLRRFDPIPPNGRNQADSSAE
;
A
#
# COMPACT_ATOMS: atom_id res chain seq x y z
N MET A 1 -19.08 22.81 71.54
CA MET A 1 -19.60 22.25 70.26
C MET A 1 -19.10 23.02 69.04
N VAL A 2 -18.57 24.25 69.21
CA VAL A 2 -17.97 25.08 68.14
C VAL A 2 -16.59 24.55 67.71
N ASP A 3 -15.78 24.03 68.63
CA ASP A 3 -14.40 23.61 68.35
C ASP A 3 -14.29 22.42 67.37
N ALA A 4 -15.18 21.43 67.49
CA ALA A 4 -15.18 20.26 66.62
C ALA A 4 -15.45 20.63 65.14
N PHE A 5 -16.26 21.65 64.91
CA PHE A 5 -16.61 22.10 63.56
C PHE A 5 -15.46 22.85 62.89
N GLU A 6 -14.71 23.66 63.65
CA GLU A 6 -13.52 24.34 63.12
C GLU A 6 -12.40 23.36 62.76
N TRP A 7 -12.16 22.33 63.58
CA TRP A 7 -11.19 21.28 63.27
C TRP A 7 -11.57 20.50 62.00
N VAL A 8 -12.85 20.20 61.79
CA VAL A 8 -13.32 19.54 60.56
C VAL A 8 -13.12 20.44 59.33
N LYS A 9 -13.41 21.74 59.42
CA LYS A 9 -13.15 22.70 58.33
C LYS A 9 -11.68 22.82 57.99
N LEU A 10 -10.83 22.93 59.01
CA LEU A 10 -9.39 23.02 58.84
C LEU A 10 -8.84 21.75 58.17
N SER A 11 -9.29 20.58 58.64
CA SER A 11 -8.96 19.28 58.04
C SER A 11 -9.40 19.19 56.57
N ALA A 12 -10.65 19.56 56.27
CA ALA A 12 -11.18 19.52 54.90
C ALA A 12 -10.44 20.48 53.95
N SER A 13 -10.07 21.67 54.43
CA SER A 13 -9.34 22.67 53.65
C SER A 13 -7.92 22.23 53.27
N LEU A 14 -7.32 21.34 54.07
CA LEU A 14 -5.98 20.80 53.84
C LEU A 14 -6.03 19.48 53.04
N LEU A 15 -7.06 18.66 53.27
CA LEU A 15 -7.25 17.38 52.58
C LEU A 15 -7.69 17.55 51.12
N THR A 16 -8.49 18.58 50.83
CA THR A 16 -8.98 18.86 49.47
C THR A 16 -7.84 19.13 48.46
N PRO A 17 -6.91 20.09 48.70
CA PRO A 17 -5.80 20.32 47.79
C PRO A 17 -4.84 19.11 47.70
N LEU A 18 -4.67 18.35 48.79
CA LEU A 18 -3.90 17.10 48.77
C LEU A 18 -4.57 16.04 47.86
N ALA A 19 -5.88 15.85 48.00
CA ALA A 19 -6.64 14.92 47.17
C ALA A 19 -6.61 15.33 45.70
N VAL A 20 -6.77 16.62 45.39
CA VAL A 20 -6.64 17.17 44.03
C VAL A 20 -5.25 16.92 43.46
N LEU A 21 -4.19 17.10 44.26
CA LEU A 21 -2.81 16.84 43.85
C LEU A 21 -2.57 15.35 43.55
N VAL A 22 -3.02 14.46 44.43
CA VAL A 22 -2.93 13.01 44.21
C VAL A 22 -3.71 12.60 42.96
N LEU A 23 -4.93 13.12 42.77
CA LEU A 23 -5.74 12.83 41.59
C LEU A 23 -5.06 13.33 40.31
N GLY A 24 -4.51 14.54 40.34
CA GLY A 24 -3.77 15.14 39.23
C GLY A 24 -2.54 14.31 38.84
N LEU A 25 -1.77 13.84 39.82
CA LEU A 25 -0.63 12.96 39.58
C LEU A 25 -1.04 11.61 38.96
N VAL A 26 -2.12 11.01 39.45
CA VAL A 26 -2.65 9.75 38.91
C VAL A 26 -3.13 9.93 37.47
N ILE A 27 -3.86 11.01 37.19
CA ILE A 27 -4.33 11.34 35.83
C ILE A 27 -3.15 11.57 34.90
N ASN A 28 -2.16 12.37 35.32
CA ASN A 28 -1.01 12.68 34.48
C ASN A 28 -0.19 11.43 34.15
N ARG A 29 0.06 10.55 35.13
CA ARG A 29 0.73 9.26 34.90
C ARG A 29 -0.03 8.36 33.92
N LYS A 30 -1.37 8.27 34.05
CA LYS A 30 -2.18 7.49 33.11
C LYS A 30 -2.13 8.06 31.70
N LEU A 31 -2.10 9.39 31.58
CA LEU A 31 -2.05 10.10 30.31
C LEU A 31 -0.67 9.92 29.63
N GLU A 32 0.42 9.99 30.39
CA GLU A 32 1.78 9.68 29.90
C GLU A 32 1.88 8.23 29.42
N TYR A 33 1.36 7.27 30.18
CA TYR A 33 1.34 5.86 29.78
C TYR A 33 0.53 5.65 28.49
N ALA A 34 -0.66 6.26 28.40
CA ALA A 34 -1.49 6.19 27.20
C ALA A 34 -0.80 6.80 25.98
N LYS A 35 -0.17 7.98 26.13
CA LYS A 35 0.62 8.63 25.07
C LYS A 35 1.80 7.77 24.61
N ALA A 36 2.56 7.21 25.55
CA ALA A 36 3.69 6.35 25.23
C ALA A 36 3.25 5.09 24.46
N ARG A 37 2.11 4.50 24.85
CA ARG A 37 1.52 3.37 24.14
C ARG A 37 1.08 3.75 22.73
N MET A 38 0.33 4.85 22.58
CA MET A 38 -0.10 5.35 21.27
C MET A 38 1.08 5.69 20.35
N SER A 39 2.18 6.23 20.90
CA SER A 39 3.40 6.49 20.13
C SER A 39 3.97 5.21 19.53
N LYS A 40 4.07 4.14 20.35
CA LYS A 40 4.56 2.84 19.89
C LYS A 40 3.65 2.22 18.85
N GLU A 41 2.33 2.26 19.06
CA GLU A 41 1.36 1.76 18.08
C GLU A 41 1.52 2.47 16.73
N ARG A 42 1.65 3.80 16.74
CA ARG A 42 1.89 4.60 15.54
C ARG A 42 3.23 4.33 14.87
N GLU A 43 4.29 4.08 15.63
CA GLU A 43 5.60 3.69 15.09
C GLU A 43 5.51 2.36 14.33
N TRP A 44 4.79 1.38 14.89
CA TRP A 44 4.54 0.11 14.23
C TRP A 44 3.70 0.26 12.97
N GLU A 45 2.60 1.01 13.02
CA GLU A 45 1.78 1.31 11.82
C GLU A 45 2.62 1.95 10.71
N SER A 46 3.45 2.94 11.06
CA SER A 46 4.35 3.61 10.11
C SER A 46 5.38 2.65 9.53
N TYR A 47 5.93 1.74 10.34
CA TYR A 47 6.88 0.72 9.88
C TYR A 47 6.21 -0.23 8.88
N TRP A 48 5.05 -0.78 9.23
CA TRP A 48 4.31 -1.72 8.38
C TRP A 48 3.86 -1.07 7.07
N ALA A 49 3.34 0.15 7.12
CA ALA A 49 2.98 0.92 5.93
C ALA A 49 4.17 1.14 5.00
N SER A 50 5.33 1.52 5.57
CA SER A 50 6.56 1.75 4.79
C SER A 50 7.07 0.46 4.15
N ALA A 51 7.08 -0.65 4.90
CA ALA A 51 7.48 -1.96 4.39
C ALA A 51 6.54 -2.44 3.27
N PHE A 52 5.23 -2.30 3.46
CA PHE A 52 4.21 -2.60 2.46
C PHE A 52 4.44 -1.80 1.16
N LEU A 53 4.64 -0.49 1.28
CA LEU A 53 4.83 0.38 0.11
C LEU A 53 6.12 0.02 -0.64
N ARG A 54 7.19 -0.29 0.07
CA ARG A 54 8.45 -0.76 -0.54
C ARG A 54 8.22 -2.03 -1.35
N VAL A 55 7.63 -3.06 -0.74
CA VAL A 55 7.35 -4.34 -1.40
C VAL A 55 6.45 -4.15 -2.63
N ALA A 56 5.40 -3.32 -2.52
CA ALA A 56 4.52 -3.03 -3.65
C ALA A 56 5.24 -2.30 -4.80
N ASN A 57 6.13 -1.36 -4.49
CA ASN A 57 6.94 -0.67 -5.50
C ASN A 57 7.94 -1.61 -6.17
N ASP A 58 8.62 -2.46 -5.40
CA ASP A 58 9.57 -3.45 -5.91
C ASP A 58 8.86 -4.48 -6.80
N PHE A 59 7.66 -4.93 -6.41
CA PHE A 59 6.81 -5.81 -7.21
C PHE A 59 6.46 -5.16 -8.56
N ASN A 60 6.02 -3.91 -8.54
CA ASN A 60 5.70 -3.16 -9.76
C ASN A 60 6.95 -2.88 -10.63
N GLY A 61 8.10 -2.66 -9.98
CA GLY A 61 9.40 -2.53 -10.63
C GLY A 61 9.81 -3.81 -11.34
N CYS A 62 9.61 -4.98 -10.73
CA CYS A 62 9.86 -6.27 -11.37
C CYS A 62 8.95 -6.50 -12.57
N ALA A 63 7.66 -6.19 -12.47
CA ALA A 63 6.72 -6.27 -13.60
C ALA A 63 7.19 -5.39 -14.78
N THR A 64 7.62 -4.15 -14.50
CA THR A 64 8.16 -3.23 -15.50
C THR A 64 9.42 -3.79 -16.15
N ARG A 65 10.38 -4.27 -15.35
CA ARG A 65 11.63 -4.85 -15.84
C ARG A 65 11.35 -6.03 -16.76
N ILE A 66 10.44 -6.94 -16.39
CA ILE A 66 10.06 -8.08 -17.24
C ILE A 66 9.49 -7.59 -18.57
N VAL A 67 8.54 -6.65 -18.57
CA VAL A 67 7.97 -6.09 -19.81
C VAL A 67 9.06 -5.50 -20.71
N THR A 68 9.99 -4.72 -20.14
CA THR A 68 11.09 -4.13 -20.91
C THR A 68 12.10 -5.16 -21.41
N SER A 69 12.44 -6.16 -20.59
CA SER A 69 13.33 -7.26 -20.97
C SER A 69 12.74 -8.11 -22.09
N MET A 70 11.42 -8.30 -22.11
CA MET A 70 10.73 -8.98 -23.22
C MET A 70 10.83 -8.20 -24.53
N ALA A 71 10.70 -6.87 -24.47
CA ALA A 71 10.90 -6.02 -25.64
C ALA A 71 12.36 -6.04 -26.15
N LEU A 72 13.33 -6.07 -25.23
CA LEU A 72 14.75 -6.20 -25.58
C LEU A 72 15.06 -7.57 -26.19
N LEU A 73 14.52 -8.64 -25.62
CA LEU A 73 14.69 -9.99 -26.15
C LEU A 73 14.16 -10.10 -27.59
N ALA A 74 13.01 -9.48 -27.87
CA ALA A 74 12.46 -9.43 -29.22
C ALA A 74 13.41 -8.72 -30.22
N ARG A 75 14.20 -7.72 -29.77
CA ARG A 75 15.20 -7.06 -30.63
C ARG A 75 16.40 -7.96 -30.89
N CYS A 76 16.98 -8.58 -29.85
CA CYS A 76 18.11 -9.50 -30.00
C CYS A 76 17.78 -10.71 -30.90
N VAL A 77 16.51 -11.15 -30.92
CA VAL A 77 16.07 -12.24 -31.80
C VAL A 77 15.91 -11.81 -33.25
N ASN A 78 15.59 -10.53 -33.51
CA ASN A 78 15.43 -9.99 -34.86
C ASN A 78 16.76 -9.56 -35.50
N GLU A 79 17.79 -9.31 -34.69
CA GLU A 79 19.16 -9.07 -35.13
C GLU A 79 19.89 -10.44 -35.11
N ASP A 80 19.85 -11.15 -36.23
CA ASP A 80 20.18 -12.59 -36.42
C ASP A 80 21.53 -13.12 -35.84
N ASP A 81 22.36 -12.30 -35.19
CA ASP A 81 23.68 -12.65 -34.66
C ASP A 81 23.93 -12.34 -33.16
N ASP A 82 22.97 -11.78 -32.39
CA ASP A 82 23.18 -11.46 -30.96
C ASP A 82 22.69 -12.56 -29.99
N ILE A 83 23.16 -13.79 -30.19
CA ILE A 83 22.84 -14.94 -29.33
C ILE A 83 23.30 -14.71 -27.89
N ASP A 84 24.49 -14.11 -27.71
CA ASP A 84 25.04 -13.83 -26.39
C ASP A 84 24.23 -12.76 -25.64
N GLY A 85 23.78 -11.71 -26.33
CA GLY A 85 22.89 -10.71 -25.76
C GLY A 85 21.53 -11.30 -25.38
N ALA A 86 20.94 -12.11 -26.25
CA ALA A 86 19.69 -12.82 -25.95
C ALA A 86 19.81 -13.70 -24.70
N ASN A 87 20.90 -14.46 -24.58
CA ASN A 87 21.16 -15.31 -23.40
C ASN A 87 21.29 -14.50 -22.10
N ARG A 88 21.97 -13.34 -22.13
CA ARG A 88 22.06 -12.44 -20.97
C ARG A 88 20.69 -11.89 -20.56
N VAL A 89 19.87 -11.51 -21.52
CA VAL A 89 18.51 -11.01 -21.26
C VAL A 89 17.65 -12.11 -20.63
N ILE A 90 17.72 -13.35 -21.14
CA ILE A 90 16.99 -14.50 -20.59
C ILE A 90 17.42 -14.80 -19.15
N ALA A 91 18.73 -14.79 -18.86
CA ALA A 91 19.23 -14.99 -17.51
C ALA A 91 18.67 -13.95 -16.53
N GLY A 92 18.72 -12.66 -16.92
CA GLY A 92 18.13 -11.57 -16.13
C GLY A 92 16.61 -11.68 -15.98
N LEU A 93 15.90 -12.15 -17.02
CA LEU A 93 14.46 -12.36 -16.98
C LEU A 93 14.07 -13.42 -15.92
N ASN A 94 14.82 -14.52 -15.84
CA ASN A 94 14.58 -15.59 -14.86
C ASN A 94 14.81 -15.12 -13.43
N GLU A 95 15.85 -14.31 -13.20
CA GLU A 95 16.12 -13.70 -11.91
C GLU A 95 14.96 -12.79 -11.47
N VAL A 96 14.55 -11.86 -12.35
CA VAL A 96 13.46 -10.92 -12.04
C VAL A 96 12.12 -11.65 -11.86
N THR A 97 11.86 -12.73 -12.60
CA THR A 97 10.64 -13.53 -12.44
C THR A 97 10.61 -14.25 -11.09
N SER A 98 11.76 -14.72 -10.62
CA SER A 98 11.90 -15.33 -9.29
C SER A 98 11.67 -14.29 -8.19
N MET A 99 12.26 -13.10 -8.33
CA MET A 99 12.03 -11.97 -7.42
C MET A 99 10.56 -11.56 -7.38
N LEU A 100 9.89 -11.46 -8.55
CA LEU A 100 8.48 -11.12 -8.64
C LEU A 100 7.61 -12.10 -7.83
N SER A 101 7.93 -13.39 -7.88
CA SER A 101 7.20 -14.43 -7.15
C SER A 101 7.39 -14.32 -5.63
N ALA A 102 8.61 -14.01 -5.17
CA ALA A 102 8.87 -13.75 -3.75
C ALA A 102 8.13 -12.49 -3.26
N LEU A 103 8.16 -11.42 -4.06
CA LEU A 103 7.47 -10.17 -3.74
C LEU A 103 5.95 -10.31 -3.75
N GLU A 104 5.40 -11.18 -4.61
CA GLU A 104 3.96 -11.50 -4.60
C GLU A 104 3.52 -12.10 -3.27
N TRP A 105 4.32 -13.02 -2.74
CA TRP A 105 4.09 -13.62 -1.43
C TRP A 105 4.18 -12.59 -0.29
N GLU A 106 5.24 -11.78 -0.27
CA GLU A 106 5.40 -10.71 0.73
C GLU A 106 4.25 -9.70 0.66
N LEU A 107 3.83 -9.32 -0.54
CA LEU A 107 2.72 -8.39 -0.77
C LEU A 107 1.42 -8.93 -0.15
N GLN A 108 1.15 -10.23 -0.26
CA GLN A 108 0.00 -10.85 0.39
C GLN A 108 0.08 -10.68 1.91
N GLN A 109 1.24 -10.96 2.53
CA GLN A 109 1.43 -10.83 3.97
C GLN A 109 1.20 -9.40 4.47
N TYR A 110 1.80 -8.40 3.82
CA TYR A 110 1.65 -7.01 4.23
C TYR A 110 0.24 -6.46 3.95
N SER A 111 -0.44 -6.97 2.92
CA SER A 111 -1.80 -6.53 2.60
C SER A 111 -2.82 -6.91 3.67
N ASP A 112 -2.54 -7.89 4.53
CA ASP A 112 -3.45 -8.28 5.62
C ASP A 112 -3.59 -7.20 6.72
N PHE A 113 -2.64 -6.26 6.79
CA PHE A 113 -2.76 -5.09 7.66
C PHE A 113 -3.79 -4.07 7.17
N ALA A 114 -4.26 -4.17 5.91
CA ALA A 114 -5.35 -3.38 5.35
C ALA A 114 -6.61 -4.24 5.20
N GLN A 115 -7.51 -4.21 6.19
CA GLN A 115 -8.69 -5.08 6.21
C GLN A 115 -9.66 -4.83 5.05
N VAL A 116 -9.82 -3.58 4.63
CA VAL A 116 -10.78 -3.16 3.60
C VAL A 116 -10.14 -3.21 2.20
N ASN A 117 -8.98 -2.58 2.03
CA ASN A 117 -8.35 -2.45 0.71
C ASN A 117 -7.30 -3.54 0.42
N GLY A 118 -6.83 -4.28 1.43
CA GLY A 118 -5.88 -5.39 1.27
C GLY A 118 -6.35 -6.47 0.30
N PRO A 119 -7.60 -6.96 0.40
CA PRO A 119 -8.15 -7.90 -0.58
C PRO A 119 -8.13 -7.38 -2.03
N VAL A 120 -8.36 -6.08 -2.23
CA VAL A 120 -8.32 -5.44 -3.55
C VAL A 120 -6.90 -5.42 -4.10
N VAL A 121 -5.91 -5.10 -3.25
CA VAL A 121 -4.47 -5.17 -3.60
C VAL A 121 -4.09 -6.58 -4.02
N ARG A 122 -4.47 -7.61 -3.25
CA ARG A 122 -4.19 -9.01 -3.60
C ARG A 122 -4.82 -9.42 -4.93
N ALA A 123 -6.08 -9.06 -5.14
CA ALA A 123 -6.77 -9.40 -6.40
C ALA A 123 -6.09 -8.75 -7.62
N ARG A 124 -5.79 -7.45 -7.54
CA ARG A 124 -5.12 -6.71 -8.63
C ARG A 124 -3.67 -7.15 -8.82
N GLY A 125 -2.94 -7.36 -7.73
CA GLY A 125 -1.56 -7.88 -7.73
C GLY A 125 -1.48 -9.26 -8.38
N LYS A 126 -2.37 -10.18 -8.00
CA LYS A 126 -2.46 -11.52 -8.60
C LYS A 126 -2.80 -11.47 -10.09
N ARG A 127 -3.72 -10.59 -10.49
CA ARG A 127 -4.05 -10.37 -11.92
C ARG A 127 -2.83 -9.88 -12.70
N LEU A 128 -2.10 -8.90 -12.17
CA LEU A 128 -0.88 -8.39 -12.78
C LEU A 128 0.21 -9.47 -12.85
N PHE A 129 0.42 -10.21 -11.77
CA PHE A 129 1.36 -11.33 -11.70
C PHE A 129 1.10 -12.36 -12.80
N HIS A 130 -0.14 -12.83 -12.94
CA HIS A 130 -0.52 -13.79 -13.97
C HIS A 130 -0.37 -13.23 -15.39
N ALA A 131 -0.67 -11.95 -15.61
CA ALA A 131 -0.49 -11.32 -16.91
C ALA A 131 1.00 -11.26 -17.30
N VAL A 132 1.87 -10.92 -16.36
CA VAL A 132 3.33 -10.88 -16.56
C VAL A 132 3.89 -12.29 -16.76
N GLN A 133 3.46 -13.29 -15.99
CA GLN A 133 3.85 -14.68 -16.23
C GLN A 133 3.41 -15.18 -17.60
N ALA A 134 2.18 -14.86 -18.02
CA ALA A 134 1.69 -15.23 -19.33
C ALA A 134 2.51 -14.58 -20.45
N LEU A 135 2.93 -13.33 -20.28
CA LEU A 135 3.84 -12.64 -21.21
C LEU A 135 5.16 -13.38 -21.36
N VAL A 136 5.79 -13.79 -20.25
CA VAL A 136 7.05 -14.55 -20.26
C VAL A 136 6.88 -15.91 -20.94
N GLN A 137 5.83 -16.64 -20.61
CA GLN A 137 5.58 -17.98 -21.16
C GLN A 137 5.26 -17.95 -22.66
N LYS A 138 4.39 -17.03 -23.09
CA LYS A 138 3.96 -16.90 -24.49
C LYS A 138 4.93 -16.10 -25.36
N LYS A 139 5.90 -15.44 -24.72
CA LYS A 139 6.83 -14.48 -25.34
C LYS A 139 6.14 -13.36 -26.13
N SER A 140 4.87 -13.10 -25.82
CA SER A 140 4.00 -12.16 -26.54
C SER A 140 2.81 -11.76 -25.66
N GLY A 141 2.27 -10.56 -25.87
CA GLY A 141 1.13 -10.06 -25.10
C GLY A 141 0.85 -8.57 -25.32
N ASP A 142 -0.29 -8.12 -24.81
CA ASP A 142 -0.68 -6.70 -24.81
C ASP A 142 0.03 -5.98 -23.66
N LEU A 143 1.11 -5.27 -23.98
CA LEU A 143 1.90 -4.52 -23.01
C LEU A 143 1.14 -3.34 -22.40
N GLU A 144 0.20 -2.74 -23.15
CA GLU A 144 -0.62 -1.63 -22.66
C GLU A 144 -1.70 -2.13 -21.69
N ALA A 145 -2.24 -3.33 -21.90
CA ALA A 145 -3.06 -3.99 -20.89
C ALA A 145 -2.30 -4.22 -19.57
N ILE A 146 -1.04 -4.70 -19.64
CA ILE A 146 -0.21 -4.88 -18.44
C ILE A 146 0.04 -3.54 -17.75
N ARG A 147 0.38 -2.50 -18.51
CA ARG A 147 0.59 -1.15 -17.99
C ARG A 147 -0.65 -0.60 -17.26
N ARG A 148 -1.85 -0.79 -17.82
CA ARG A 148 -3.11 -0.43 -17.15
C ARG A 148 -3.30 -1.19 -15.84
N MET A 149 -2.99 -2.49 -15.82
CA MET A 149 -3.03 -3.28 -14.59
C MET A 149 -2.02 -2.79 -13.54
N GLN A 150 -0.83 -2.31 -13.94
CA GLN A 150 0.13 -1.68 -13.02
C GLN A 150 -0.43 -0.40 -12.38
N PHE A 151 -1.15 0.43 -13.14
CA PHE A 151 -1.82 1.61 -12.59
C PHE A 151 -2.95 1.23 -11.63
N GLU A 152 -3.83 0.31 -12.04
CA GLU A 152 -4.90 -0.20 -11.17
C GLU A 152 -4.32 -0.78 -9.87
N PHE A 153 -3.24 -1.54 -9.95
CA PHE A 153 -2.53 -2.07 -8.79
C PHE A 153 -2.00 -0.95 -7.89
N THR A 154 -1.30 0.03 -8.48
CA THR A 154 -0.72 1.17 -7.75
C THR A 154 -1.80 1.97 -7.00
N ASP A 155 -2.97 2.18 -7.62
CA ASP A 155 -4.07 2.89 -6.97
C ASP A 155 -4.65 2.11 -5.78
N ALA A 156 -4.77 0.78 -5.90
CA ALA A 156 -5.18 -0.04 -4.76
C ALA A 156 -4.14 -0.02 -3.63
N VAL A 157 -2.85 -0.05 -3.97
CA VAL A 157 -1.75 0.06 -3.00
C VAL A 157 -1.81 1.39 -2.25
N ARG A 158 -2.07 2.51 -2.94
CA ARG A 158 -2.22 3.82 -2.29
C ARG A 158 -3.35 3.84 -1.27
N LEU A 159 -4.50 3.25 -1.61
CA LEU A 159 -5.64 3.16 -0.70
C LEU A 159 -5.32 2.27 0.51
N ALA A 160 -4.76 1.09 0.28
CA ALA A 160 -4.34 0.19 1.36
C ALA A 160 -3.25 0.83 2.26
N HIS A 161 -2.29 1.54 1.68
CA HIS A 161 -1.26 2.25 2.43
C HIS A 161 -1.86 3.35 3.31
N SER A 162 -2.83 4.12 2.80
CA SER A 162 -3.54 5.11 3.62
C SER A 162 -4.34 4.48 4.75
N GLU A 163 -4.92 3.30 4.51
CA GLU A 163 -5.65 2.53 5.50
C GLU A 163 -4.73 2.03 6.62
N ILE A 164 -3.55 1.47 6.30
CA ILE A 164 -2.58 1.00 7.30
C ILE A 164 -2.11 2.16 8.20
N LEU A 165 -1.96 3.36 7.65
CA LEU A 165 -1.61 4.55 8.41
C LEU A 165 -2.79 5.17 9.19
N SER A 166 -3.99 4.60 9.07
CA SER A 166 -5.23 5.17 9.63
C SER A 166 -5.46 6.63 9.18
N ILE A 167 -4.99 7.00 7.98
CA ILE A 167 -5.18 8.33 7.40
C ILE A 167 -6.39 8.27 6.47
N ALA A 168 -7.34 9.20 6.62
CA ALA A 168 -8.46 9.30 5.70
C ALA A 168 -7.92 9.45 4.25
N PRO A 169 -8.37 8.62 3.29
CA PRO A 169 -7.89 8.71 1.93
C PRO A 169 -8.23 10.10 1.38
N ASP A 170 -7.22 10.85 0.97
CA ASP A 170 -7.40 12.16 0.34
C ASP A 170 -8.36 11.99 -0.86
N ARG A 171 -9.36 12.87 -0.97
CA ARG A 171 -10.32 12.86 -2.10
C ARG A 171 -9.60 12.93 -3.45
N SER A 172 -8.39 13.48 -3.48
CA SER A 172 -7.55 13.54 -4.67
C SER A 172 -7.03 12.17 -5.15
N LEU A 173 -7.03 11.13 -4.30
CA LEU A 173 -6.58 9.77 -4.62
C LEU A 173 -7.63 8.93 -5.36
N ARG A 174 -8.89 9.39 -5.45
CA ARG A 174 -9.97 8.73 -6.21
C ARG A 174 -10.00 9.11 -7.69
N ARG A 175 -8.86 9.46 -8.29
CA ARG A 175 -8.82 10.12 -9.62
C ARG A 175 -8.97 9.24 -10.85
N PHE A 176 -9.25 7.94 -10.70
CA PHE A 176 -9.50 7.08 -11.86
C PHE A 176 -10.88 6.45 -11.78
N ASP A 177 -11.88 7.25 -12.15
CA ASP A 177 -13.06 6.67 -12.78
C ASP A 177 -12.61 6.04 -14.10
N PRO A 178 -12.96 4.77 -14.38
CA PRO A 178 -12.64 4.17 -15.66
C PRO A 178 -13.23 5.03 -16.78
N ILE A 179 -12.38 5.47 -17.72
CA ILE A 179 -12.83 6.14 -18.93
C ILE A 179 -13.82 5.19 -19.62
N PRO A 180 -15.09 5.58 -19.83
CA PRO A 180 -16.05 4.72 -20.48
C PRO A 180 -15.53 4.37 -21.89
N PRO A 181 -15.63 3.10 -22.31
CA PRO A 181 -15.18 2.70 -23.62
C PRO A 181 -16.07 3.37 -24.68
N ASN A 182 -15.47 4.28 -25.47
CA ASN A 182 -15.98 4.80 -26.74
C ASN A 182 -17.44 5.28 -26.79
N GLY A 183 -17.64 6.59 -26.57
CA GLY A 183 -18.72 7.35 -27.21
C GLY A 183 -18.34 7.76 -28.65
N ARG A 184 -18.19 6.80 -29.56
CA ARG A 184 -18.10 7.07 -31.01
C ARG A 184 -19.01 6.14 -31.78
N ASN A 185 -20.15 6.70 -32.22
CA ASN A 185 -20.78 6.58 -33.54
C ASN A 185 -22.31 6.67 -33.44
N GLN A 186 -22.83 7.90 -33.33
CA GLN A 186 -24.18 8.26 -33.78
C GLN A 186 -24.11 9.69 -34.31
N ALA A 187 -23.53 9.85 -35.49
CA ALA A 187 -23.68 11.02 -36.34
C ALA A 187 -23.27 10.59 -37.75
N ASP A 188 -24.19 9.88 -38.42
CA ASP A 188 -24.35 9.84 -39.88
C ASP A 188 -25.52 8.90 -40.20
N SER A 189 -26.73 9.43 -40.03
CA SER A 189 -27.96 8.90 -40.62
C SER A 189 -29.06 9.95 -40.44
N SER A 190 -28.96 11.05 -41.19
CA SER A 190 -30.04 11.99 -41.49
C SER A 190 -29.53 13.01 -42.52
N ALA A 191 -29.34 12.56 -43.75
CA ALA A 191 -29.28 13.39 -44.94
C ALA A 191 -29.70 12.53 -46.14
N GLU A 192 -30.99 12.21 -46.17
CA GLU A 192 -31.75 12.05 -47.41
C GLU A 192 -32.82 13.15 -47.43
#